data_AF-A0A660V5L6-F1
#
_entry.id   AF-A0A660V5L6-F1
#
_cell.length_a   1.000
_cell.length_b   1.000
_cell.length_c   1.000
_cell.angle_alpha   90.00
_cell.angle_beta   90.00
_cell.angle_gamma   90.00
#
_symmetry.space_group_name_H-M   'P 1'
#
loop_
_entity.id
_entity.type
_entity.pdbx_description
1 polymer ?
#
loop_
_entity_poly.entity_id
_entity_poly.type
_entity_poly.pdbx_seq_one_letter_code
_entity_poly.pdbx_strand_id
1 'polypeptide(L)' 'ADNGVPLPIAVKAHTTVTFVAPKKGLLTEKGRSFAGKIIVADIGVPRSLLKQFGEVPRYDII' A
#
# COMPACT_ATOMS: atom_id res chain seq x y z
N ALA A 1 7.76 3.46 -5.60
CA ALA A 1 6.41 3.16 -5.08
C ALA A 1 5.51 2.49 -6.13
N ASP A 2 5.81 2.64 -7.42
CA ASP A 2 4.86 2.32 -8.49
C ASP A 2 5.04 0.93 -9.10
N ASN A 3 6.30 0.48 -9.24
CA ASN A 3 6.65 -0.80 -9.86
C ASN A 3 7.06 -1.89 -8.85
N GLY A 4 7.30 -1.52 -7.59
CA GLY A 4 7.76 -2.42 -6.54
C GLY A 4 9.18 -2.97 -6.75
N VAL A 5 9.96 -2.37 -7.65
CA VAL A 5 11.36 -2.73 -7.86
C VAL A 5 12.18 -2.12 -6.73
N PRO A 6 12.91 -2.93 -5.93
CA PRO A 6 13.81 -2.38 -4.93
C PRO A 6 14.92 -1.58 -5.62
N LEU A 7 15.25 -0.43 -5.04
CA LEU A 7 16.50 0.27 -5.34
C LEU A 7 17.67 -0.52 -4.72
N PRO A 8 18.96 -0.13 -4.93
CA PRO A 8 20.10 -0.93 -4.49
C PRO A 8 20.05 -1.35 -3.01
N ILE A 9 19.37 -0.57 -2.16
CA ILE A 9 19.05 -0.93 -0.78
C ILE A 9 17.55 -0.68 -0.54
N ALA A 10 16.88 -1.65 0.12
CA ALA A 10 15.50 -1.53 0.55
C ALA A 10 15.30 -2.18 1.93
N VAL A 11 14.42 -1.58 2.75
CA VAL A 11 14.05 -2.14 4.05
C VAL A 11 13.17 -3.37 3.85
N LYS A 12 13.45 -4.45 4.59
CA LYS A 12 12.56 -5.61 4.71
C LYS A 12 11.73 -5.47 6.00
N ALA A 13 10.51 -4.96 5.85
CA ALA A 13 9.63 -4.67 6.97
C ALA A 13 8.84 -5.90 7.42
N HIS A 14 8.58 -6.01 8.73
CA HIS A 14 7.59 -6.94 9.25
C HIS A 14 6.16 -6.47 8.92
N THR A 15 5.92 -5.16 9.03
CA THR A 15 4.65 -4.50 8.73
C THR A 15 4.90 -3.17 8.03
N THR A 16 4.11 -2.88 7.00
CA THR A 16 4.05 -1.59 6.30
C THR A 16 2.68 -0.96 6.48
N VAL A 17 2.62 0.23 7.09
CA VAL A 17 1.40 1.05 7.12
C VAL A 17 1.45 2.04 5.95
N THR A 18 0.46 1.97 5.06
CA THR A 18 0.32 2.85 3.91
C THR A 18 -0.93 3.71 4.09
N PHE A 19 -0.88 4.97 3.67
CA PHE A 19 -2.04 5.86 3.78
C PHE A 19 -2.92 5.83 2.54
N VAL A 20 -4.22 6.02 2.76
CA VAL A 20 -5.27 6.26 1.76
C VAL A 20 -5.59 5.04 0.88
N ALA A 21 -4.58 4.47 0.24
CA ALA A 21 -4.69 3.30 -0.63
C ALA A 21 -3.36 2.52 -0.67
N PRO A 22 -3.39 1.24 -1.07
CA PRO A 22 -2.16 0.53 -1.40
C PRO A 22 -1.50 1.16 -2.62
N LYS A 23 -0.18 1.40 -2.54
CA LYS A 23 0.60 1.82 -3.71
C LYS A 23 0.78 0.61 -4.63
N LYS A 24 0.72 0.81 -5.96
CA LYS A 24 0.84 -0.27 -6.96
C LYS A 24 2.05 -1.17 -6.72
N GLY A 25 3.19 -0.59 -6.38
CA GLY A 25 4.41 -1.33 -6.09
C GLY A 25 4.33 -2.23 -4.86
N LEU A 26 3.46 -1.95 -3.89
CA LEU A 26 3.24 -2.85 -2.74
C LEU A 26 2.42 -4.10 -3.12
N LEU A 27 1.73 -4.06 -4.27
CA LEU A 27 0.91 -5.15 -4.75
C LEU A 27 1.65 -6.07 -5.74
N THR A 28 2.85 -5.68 -6.19
CA THR A 28 3.70 -6.55 -7.02
C THR A 28 4.41 -7.60 -6.15
N GLU A 29 4.78 -8.72 -6.75
CA GLU A 29 5.56 -9.77 -6.06
C GLU A 29 6.85 -9.21 -5.44
N LYS A 30 7.59 -8.41 -6.22
CA LYS A 30 8.84 -7.78 -5.78
C LYS A 30 8.62 -6.88 -4.57
N GLY A 31 7.67 -5.95 -4.61
CA GLY A 31 7.45 -5.05 -3.48
C GLY A 31 6.87 -5.75 -2.25
N ARG A 32 5.96 -6.72 -2.45
CA ARG A 32 5.37 -7.50 -1.36
C ARG A 32 6.41 -8.30 -0.57
N SER A 33 7.46 -8.80 -1.23
CA SER A 33 8.54 -9.53 -0.57
C SER A 33 9.35 -8.70 0.46
N PHE A 34 9.26 -7.37 0.39
CA PHE A 34 9.90 -6.44 1.32
C PHE A 34 8.91 -5.75 2.28
N ALA A 35 7.60 -5.75 1.96
CA ALA A 35 6.61 -4.95 2.69
C ALA A 35 6.04 -5.62 3.95
N GLY A 36 6.15 -6.95 4.08
CA GLY A 36 5.52 -7.69 5.17
C GLY A 36 3.99 -7.53 5.16
N LYS A 37 3.35 -7.48 6.34
CA LYS A 37 1.90 -7.21 6.45
C LYS A 37 1.60 -5.77 6.04
N ILE A 38 0.66 -5.57 5.11
CA ILE A 38 0.28 -4.24 4.65
C ILE A 38 -1.02 -3.80 5.34
N ILE A 39 -1.01 -2.63 5.97
CA ILE A 39 -2.18 -2.01 6.60
C ILE A 39 -2.46 -0.68 5.90
N VAL A 40 -3.70 -0.44 5.47
CA VAL A 40 -4.11 0.85 4.91
C VAL A 40 -4.69 1.70 6.03
N ALA A 41 -4.03 2.80 6.39
CA ALA A 41 -4.52 3.75 7.38
C ALA A 41 -5.32 4.87 6.71
N ASP A 42 -6.51 5.13 7.26
CA ASP A 42 -7.28 6.32 6.98
C ASP A 42 -6.64 7.52 7.69
N ILE A 43 -6.50 8.63 6.97
CA ILE A 43 -5.92 9.89 7.47
C ILE A 43 -6.84 11.09 7.22
N GLY A 44 -8.13 10.86 6.95
CA GLY A 44 -9.13 11.91 6.77
C GLY A 44 -9.29 12.40 5.33
N VAL A 45 -8.95 11.59 4.33
CA VAL A 45 -9.12 11.98 2.92
C VAL A 45 -10.61 11.96 2.54
N PRO A 46 -11.11 13.00 1.83
CA PRO A 46 -12.48 13.02 1.33
C PRO A 46 -12.84 11.76 0.53
N ARG A 47 -13.96 11.12 0.87
CA ARG A 47 -14.44 9.92 0.17
C ARG A 47 -14.71 10.15 -1.33
N SER A 48 -15.02 11.38 -1.73
CA SER A 48 -15.17 11.76 -3.14
C SER A 48 -13.87 11.55 -3.93
N LEU A 49 -12.71 11.86 -3.34
CA LEU A 49 -11.42 11.65 -3.98
C LEU A 49 -11.09 10.17 -4.11
N LEU A 50 -11.45 9.35 -3.11
CA LEU A 50 -11.36 7.90 -3.24
C LEU A 50 -12.22 7.42 -4.42
N LYS A 51 -13.50 7.77 -4.46
CA LYS A 51 -14.37 7.40 -5.59
C LYS A 51 -13.83 7.86 -6.95
N GLN A 52 -13.20 9.02 -7.02
CA GLN A 52 -12.66 9.59 -8.27
C GLN A 52 -11.38 8.89 -8.75
N PHE A 53 -10.47 8.54 -7.83
CA PHE A 53 -9.13 8.07 -8.17
C PHE A 53 -8.89 6.57 -7.89
N GLY A 54 -9.84 5.88 -7.24
CA GLY A 54 -9.86 4.43 -7.05
C GLY A 54 -10.61 3.98 -5.79
N GLU A 55 -11.34 2.87 -5.86
CA GLU A 55 -11.99 2.31 -4.67
C GLU A 55 -10.94 1.85 -3.64
N VAL A 56 -11.10 2.26 -2.38
CA VAL A 56 -10.40 1.60 -1.27
C VAL A 56 -11.12 0.26 -1.10
N PRO A 57 -10.49 -0.88 -1.45
CA PRO A 57 -11.16 -2.15 -1.31
C PRO A 57 -11.46 -2.34 0.18
N ARG A 58 -12.69 -2.76 0.50
CA ARG A 58 -13.06 -3.08 1.87
C ARG A 58 -12.23 -4.30 2.28
N TYR A 59 -11.16 -4.10 3.03
CA TYR A 59 -10.41 -5.19 3.63
C TYR A 59 -10.77 -5.24 5.10
N ASP A 60 -11.46 -6.32 5.47
CA ASP A 60 -11.36 -6.84 6.81
C ASP A 60 -9.89 -7.17 7.06
N ILE A 61 -9.42 -6.75 8.23
CA ILE A 61 -8.07 -6.93 8.72
C ILE A 61 -7.71 -8.42 8.58
N ILE A 62 -6.80 -8.76 7.65
CA ILE A 62 -6.13 -10.07 7.60
C ILE A 62 -5.29 -10.27 8.86
#